data_AF-X1BUF7-F1
#
_entry.id   AF-X1BUF7-F1
#
_cell.length_a   1.000
_cell.length_b   1.000
_cell.length_c   1.000
_cell.angle_alpha   90.00
_cell.angle_beta   90.00
_cell.angle_gamma   90.00
#
_symmetry.space_group_name_H-M   'P 1'
#
loop_
_entity.id
_entity.type
_entity.pdbx_description
1 polymer ?
#
loop_
_entity_poly.entity_id
_entity_poly.type
_entity_poly.pdbx_seq_one_letter_code
_entity_poly.pdbx_strand_id
1 'polypeptide(L)'
;MKRKLPLHVASKSENLRIVVNISKQKLDLIKDEKIIKKFPISTSKYGIGNKEGSYKTPLGKHVITEKIGRGAKIGEIFESGKRTRKIATINKDINFFE
;
A
#
# COMPACT_ATOMS: atom_id res chain seq x y z
N MET A 1 34.43 1.39 37.17
CA MET A 1 33.05 1.82 36.86
C MET A 1 32.56 1.11 35.60
N LYS A 2 31.66 0.13 35.73
CA LYS A 2 31.00 -0.51 34.58
C LYS A 2 29.78 0.33 34.20
N ARG A 3 29.81 1.01 33.06
CA ARG A 3 28.60 1.67 32.51
C ARG A 3 27.68 0.59 31.97
N LYS A 4 26.62 0.28 32.72
CA LYS A 4 25.49 -0.53 32.26
C LYS A 4 24.77 0.30 31.20
N LEU A 5 24.95 -0.03 29.92
CA LEU A 5 24.10 0.50 28.86
C LEU A 5 22.68 -0.01 29.13
N PRO A 6 21.64 0.85 29.13
CA PRO A 6 20.29 0.35 29.19
C PRO A 6 20.06 -0.51 27.94
N LEU A 7 19.58 -1.75 28.13
CA LEU A 7 18.91 -2.50 27.08
C LEU A 7 17.79 -1.59 26.58
N HIS A 8 18.02 -0.90 25.46
CA HIS A 8 16.92 -0.41 24.66
C HIS A 8 16.17 -1.66 24.25
N VAL A 9 15.01 -1.83 24.89
CA VAL A 9 13.95 -2.76 24.58
C VAL A 9 13.98 -2.98 23.07
N ALA A 10 14.33 -4.19 22.64
CA ALA A 10 14.01 -4.64 21.31
C ALA A 10 12.49 -4.63 21.23
N SER A 11 11.90 -3.50 20.84
CA SER A 11 10.52 -3.45 20.40
C SER A 11 10.50 -4.41 19.22
N LYS A 12 9.96 -5.61 19.45
CA LYS A 12 9.78 -6.65 18.46
C LYS A 12 9.39 -5.98 17.14
N SER A 13 10.32 -5.94 16.19
CA SER A 13 10.07 -5.32 14.89
C SER A 13 8.94 -6.12 14.26
N GLU A 14 7.71 -5.59 14.31
CA GLU A 14 6.58 -6.30 13.75
C GLU A 14 6.82 -6.46 12.26
N ASN A 15 6.94 -7.70 11.81
CA ASN A 15 7.24 -7.98 10.42
C ASN A 15 5.96 -7.81 9.60
N LEU A 16 5.67 -6.57 9.24
CA LEU A 16 4.54 -6.17 8.42
C LEU A 16 4.91 -6.26 6.94
N ARG A 17 4.16 -7.06 6.19
CA ARG A 17 4.32 -7.20 4.74
C ARG A 17 2.98 -7.22 4.02
N ILE A 18 2.99 -6.68 2.82
CA ILE A 18 1.87 -6.68 1.89
C ILE A 18 2.14 -7.76 0.85
N VAL A 19 1.17 -8.64 0.62
CA VAL A 19 1.20 -9.61 -0.47
C VAL A 19 0.04 -9.33 -1.41
N VAL A 20 0.38 -9.06 -2.66
CA VAL A 20 -0.59 -8.82 -3.73
C VAL A 20 -0.71 -10.08 -4.58
N ASN A 21 -1.93 -10.62 -4.67
CA ASN A 21 -2.27 -11.67 -5.61
C ASN A 21 -3.01 -11.02 -6.80
N ILE A 22 -2.31 -10.93 -7.93
CA ILE A 22 -2.78 -10.25 -9.13
C ILE A 22 -3.95 -11.01 -9.78
N SER A 23 -3.86 -12.34 -9.90
CA SER A 23 -4.93 -13.13 -10.54
C SER A 23 -6.23 -13.12 -9.75
N LYS A 24 -6.13 -13.02 -8.41
CA LYS A 24 -7.29 -12.94 -7.51
C LYS A 24 -7.73 -11.51 -7.18
N GLN A 25 -7.06 -10.49 -7.72
CA GLN A 25 -7.32 -9.08 -7.42
C GLN A 25 -7.45 -8.81 -5.92
N LYS A 26 -6.48 -9.32 -5.15
CA LYS A 26 -6.52 -9.32 -3.69
C LYS A 26 -5.20 -8.89 -3.06
N LEU A 27 -5.30 -8.13 -1.99
CA LEU A 27 -4.18 -7.78 -1.11
C LEU A 27 -4.38 -8.41 0.27
N ASP A 28 -3.37 -9.13 0.74
CA ASP A 28 -3.28 -9.61 2.12
C ASP A 28 -2.24 -8.78 2.89
N LEU A 29 -2.67 -8.21 4.02
CA LEU A 29 -1.77 -7.58 4.99
C LEU A 29 -1.36 -8.63 6.02
N ILE A 30 -0.07 -8.90 6.11
CA ILE A 30 0.50 -9.94 6.97
C ILE A 30 1.32 -9.28 8.06
N LYS A 31 1.14 -9.74 9.29
CA LYS A 31 1.95 -9.38 10.46
C LYS A 31 2.40 -10.66 11.15
N ASP A 32 3.71 -10.83 11.30
CA ASP A 32 4.32 -12.01 11.94
C ASP A 32 3.74 -13.34 11.39
N GLU A 33 3.74 -13.48 10.05
CA GLU A 33 3.20 -14.62 9.29
C GLU A 33 1.67 -14.84 9.35
N LYS A 34 0.92 -13.99 10.06
CA LYS A 34 -0.55 -14.05 10.09
C LYS A 34 -1.17 -12.99 9.21
N ILE A 35 -2.15 -13.38 8.39
CA ILE A 35 -2.97 -12.42 7.64
C ILE A 35 -3.88 -11.69 8.65
N ILE A 36 -3.69 -10.39 8.80
CA ILE A 36 -4.46 -9.55 9.72
C ILE A 36 -5.57 -8.77 9.01
N LYS A 37 -5.45 -8.50 7.71
CA LYS A 37 -6.49 -7.86 6.89
C LYS A 37 -6.40 -8.34 5.44
N LYS A 38 -7.54 -8.29 4.75
CA LYS A 38 -7.69 -8.61 3.33
C LYS A 38 -8.43 -7.47 2.66
N PHE A 39 -8.01 -7.10 1.46
CA PHE A 39 -8.66 -6.04 0.68
C PHE A 39 -8.86 -6.50 -0.76
N PRO A 40 -10.04 -6.23 -1.35
CA PRO A 40 -10.16 -6.24 -2.80
C PRO A 40 -9.30 -5.11 -3.36
N ILE A 41 -8.67 -5.34 -4.50
CA ILE A 41 -7.84 -4.36 -5.19
C ILE A 41 -8.11 -4.41 -6.69
N SER A 42 -7.56 -3.44 -7.42
CA SER A 42 -7.44 -3.51 -8.87
C SER A 42 -5.97 -3.28 -9.25
N THR A 43 -5.39 -4.18 -10.04
CA THR A 43 -4.07 -3.97 -10.66
C THR A 43 -4.21 -3.37 -12.05
N SER A 44 -3.09 -2.99 -12.67
CA SER A 44 -3.12 -2.48 -14.05
C SER A 44 -3.81 -3.44 -15.01
N LYS A 45 -4.73 -2.91 -15.83
CA LYS A 45 -5.35 -3.65 -16.94
C LYS A 45 -4.37 -4.13 -18.00
N TYR A 46 -3.16 -3.55 -18.05
CA TYR A 46 -2.10 -3.92 -18.99
C TYR A 46 -1.30 -5.16 -18.54
N GLY A 47 -1.65 -5.73 -17.39
CA GLY A 47 -1.05 -6.95 -16.85
C GLY A 47 0.28 -6.72 -16.14
N ILE A 48 1.11 -7.76 -16.13
CA ILE A 48 2.41 -7.78 -15.44
C ILE A 48 3.58 -7.37 -16.34
N GLY A 49 4.54 -6.65 -15.77
CA GLY A 49 5.78 -6.26 -16.45
C GLY A 49 6.46 -5.05 -15.82
N ASN A 50 7.74 -4.86 -16.13
CA ASN A 50 8.61 -3.85 -15.54
C ASN A 50 9.33 -2.97 -16.58
N LYS A 51 8.92 -3.01 -17.86
CA LYS A 51 9.46 -2.13 -18.90
C LYS A 51 8.94 -0.70 -18.65
N GLU A 52 9.84 0.28 -18.76
CA GLU A 52 9.48 1.69 -18.71
C GLU A 52 8.38 2.03 -19.73
N GLY A 53 7.43 2.88 -19.34
CA GLY A 53 6.30 3.27 -20.18
C GLY A 53 5.27 2.16 -20.47
N SER A 54 5.40 0.97 -19.88
CA SER A 54 4.46 -0.13 -20.14
C SER A 54 3.14 -0.02 -19.40
N TYR A 55 3.06 0.84 -18.38
CA TYR A 55 1.93 0.96 -17.46
C TYR A 55 1.51 -0.36 -16.80
N LYS A 56 2.38 -1.38 -16.81
CA LYS A 56 2.13 -2.70 -16.21
C LYS A 56 2.48 -2.70 -14.73
N THR A 57 1.96 -3.68 -14.01
CA THR A 57 2.28 -3.90 -12.59
C THR A 57 3.58 -4.71 -12.50
N PRO A 58 4.67 -4.18 -11.91
CA PRO A 58 5.91 -4.93 -11.77
C PRO A 58 5.77 -6.04 -10.72
N LEU A 59 6.44 -7.17 -10.96
CA LEU A 59 6.59 -8.26 -9.98
C LEU A 59 7.82 -8.04 -9.11
N GLY A 60 7.88 -8.74 -7.97
CA GLY A 60 9.03 -8.76 -7.08
C GLY A 60 8.80 -8.03 -5.76
N LYS A 61 9.86 -7.99 -4.94
CA LYS A 61 9.83 -7.34 -3.63
C LYS A 61 10.00 -5.83 -3.81
N HIS A 62 9.05 -5.09 -3.27
CA HIS A 62 9.06 -3.64 -3.27
C HIS A 62 9.02 -3.13 -1.83
N VAL A 63 9.47 -1.89 -1.63
CA VAL A 63 9.42 -1.20 -0.34
C VAL A 63 8.60 0.07 -0.49
N ILE A 64 7.82 0.40 0.54
CA ILE A 64 7.11 1.68 0.60
C ILE A 64 8.12 2.74 1.03
N THR A 65 8.40 3.70 0.14
CA THR A 65 9.33 4.81 0.42
C THR A 65 8.62 6.03 1.00
N GLU A 66 7.38 6.29 0.58
CA GLU A 66 6.62 7.46 0.99
C GLU A 66 5.11 7.15 1.03
N LYS A 67 4.38 7.89 1.88
CA LYS A 67 2.91 7.89 1.91
C LYS A 67 2.37 9.31 1.84
N ILE A 68 1.67 9.61 0.76
CA ILE A 68 1.07 10.92 0.48
C ILE A 68 -0.41 10.92 0.88
N GLY A 69 -0.93 12.05 1.37
CA GLY A 69 -2.36 12.23 1.67
C GLY A 69 -2.73 12.31 3.16
N ARG A 70 -1.76 12.38 4.08
CA ARG A 70 -2.05 12.64 5.51
C ARG A 70 -2.84 13.95 5.65
N GLY A 71 -3.99 13.89 6.32
CA GLY A 71 -4.88 15.03 6.54
C GLY A 71 -5.58 15.53 5.27
N ALA A 72 -5.65 14.74 4.20
CA ALA A 72 -6.41 15.09 3.00
C ALA A 72 -7.91 14.87 3.22
N LYS A 73 -8.73 15.70 2.59
CA LYS A 73 -10.18 15.47 2.56
C LYS A 73 -10.48 14.28 1.65
N ILE A 74 -11.57 13.57 1.94
CA ILE A 74 -12.07 12.51 1.06
C ILE A 74 -12.36 13.11 -0.32
N GLY A 75 -11.85 12.47 -1.37
CA GLY A 75 -11.99 12.93 -2.76
C GLY A 75 -11.00 14.02 -3.18
N GLU A 76 -10.09 14.48 -2.33
CA GLU A 76 -9.09 15.49 -2.70
C GLU A 76 -8.13 14.95 -3.79
N ILE A 77 -8.00 15.70 -4.89
CA ILE A 77 -7.22 15.29 -6.07
C ILE A 77 -5.75 15.66 -5.89
N PHE A 78 -4.85 14.73 -6.23
CA PHE A 78 -3.41 14.92 -6.24
C PHE A 78 -2.86 14.82 -7.66
N GLU A 79 -1.95 15.74 -8.01
CA GLU A 79 -1.18 15.70 -9.26
C GLU A 79 0.31 15.78 -8.89
N SER A 80 1.11 14.84 -9.41
CA SER A 80 2.55 14.75 -9.09
C SER A 80 2.85 14.78 -7.58
N GLY A 81 2.02 14.11 -6.78
CA GLY A 81 2.15 14.05 -5.32
C GLY A 81 1.70 15.30 -4.56
N LYS A 82 1.24 16.36 -5.25
CA LYS A 82 0.81 17.63 -4.64
C LYS A 82 -0.70 17.77 -4.63
N ARG A 83 -1.24 18.38 -3.58
CA ARG A 83 -2.68 18.69 -3.44
C ARG A 83 -3.07 19.73 -4.48
N THR A 84 -4.07 19.41 -5.30
CA THR A 84 -4.68 20.37 -6.24
C THR A 84 -5.75 21.25 -5.59
N ARG A 85 -6.22 20.87 -4.38
CA ARG A 85 -7.38 21.43 -3.66
C ARG A 85 -8.74 21.24 -4.36
N LYS A 86 -8.78 20.54 -5.50
CA LYS A 86 -10.02 20.10 -6.15
C LYS A 86 -10.54 18.84 -5.47
N ILE A 87 -11.87 18.67 -5.45
CA ILE A 87 -12.55 17.48 -4.91
C ILE A 87 -13.23 16.72 -6.05
N ALA A 88 -12.97 15.43 -6.15
CA ALA A 88 -13.61 14.52 -7.09
C ALA A 88 -14.99 14.06 -6.58
N THR A 89 -15.94 13.93 -7.49
CA THR A 89 -17.18 13.18 -7.24
C THR A 89 -16.85 11.69 -7.19
N ILE A 90 -17.07 11.06 -6.04
CA ILE A 90 -16.81 9.64 -5.84
C ILE A 90 -18.00 8.84 -6.35
N ASN A 91 -17.77 7.92 -7.28
CA ASN A 91 -18.78 6.92 -7.62
C ASN A 91 -18.98 5.97 -6.42
N LYS A 92 -20.23 5.81 -5.99
CA LYS A 92 -20.64 4.98 -4.85
C LYS A 92 -21.35 3.69 -5.26
N ASP A 93 -21.33 3.33 -6.54
CA ASP A 93 -21.85 2.06 -7.00
C ASP A 93 -21.04 0.93 -6.33
N ILE A 94 -21.64 0.26 -5.35
CA ILE A 94 -20.97 -0.76 -4.51
C ILE A 94 -20.88 -2.12 -5.21
N ASN A 95 -21.60 -2.31 -6.32
CA ASN A 95 -21.80 -3.61 -6.97
C ASN A 95 -20.61 -4.13 -7.81
N PHE A 96 -19.40 -3.59 -7.64
CA PHE A 96 -18.22 -3.99 -8.42
C PHE A 96 -17.42 -5.17 -7.81
N PHE A 97 -17.87 -5.74 -6.70
CA PHE A 97 -17.13 -6.75 -5.94
C PHE A 97 -17.87 -8.08 -5.72
N GLU A 98 -18.96 -8.34 -6.44
CA GLU A 98 -19.62 -9.66 -6.51
C GLU A 98 -19.06 -10.51 -7.66
#